data_AF-A0A0N4TXG2-F1
#
_entry.id   AF-A0A0N4TXG2-F1
#
_cell.length_a   1.000
_cell.length_b   1.000
_cell.length_c   1.000
_cell.angle_alpha   90.00
_cell.angle_beta   90.00
_cell.angle_gamma   90.00
#
_symmetry.space_group_name_H-M   'P 1'
#
loop_
_entity.id
_entity.type
_entity.pdbx_description
1 polymer ?
#
loop_
_entity_poly.entity_id
_entity_poly.type
_entity_poly.pdbx_seq_one_letter_code
_entity_poly.pdbx_strand_id
1 'polypeptide(L)'
;MAGMNVWLFYPNLIGYLRILLALVSCEAMTYAPWRAAICYILSAASDAVDGYVARLYNQSSRFGAMLDMLTDRCALMALVICCGCFYPDYLFYFQMSAVVDIASHWLHFHASDVTGKMTHKQSSNTVLHLYYTSRLFLFVMCLGNETFYSLVYISHFWSGPGVHGFHLIPFLTALFFPFALLKSMISLLHLIIAAQTLVAKDQELIKQSK
;
A
#
# COMPACT_ATOMS: atom_id res chain seq x y z
N MET A 1 25.21 -19.38 -21.98
CA MET A 1 23.85 -18.82 -22.12
C MET A 1 23.81 -17.58 -21.25
N ALA A 2 23.62 -16.38 -21.81
CA ALA A 2 23.41 -15.20 -20.97
C ALA A 2 22.16 -15.47 -20.11
N GLY A 3 22.36 -15.75 -18.82
CA GLY A 3 21.27 -16.07 -17.91
C GLY A 3 20.26 -14.92 -17.90
N MET A 4 18.97 -15.25 -17.86
CA MET A 4 17.92 -14.24 -17.78
C MET A 4 18.19 -13.33 -16.59
N ASN A 5 18.49 -12.06 -16.86
CA ASN A 5 18.81 -11.11 -15.81
C ASN A 5 17.51 -10.51 -15.26
N VAL A 6 17.00 -11.10 -14.17
CA VAL A 6 15.77 -10.66 -13.50
C VAL A 6 15.83 -9.19 -13.10
N TRP A 7 17.01 -8.66 -12.76
CA TRP A 7 17.20 -7.24 -12.41
C TRP A 7 16.77 -6.29 -13.53
N LEU A 8 16.86 -6.73 -14.79
CA LEU A 8 16.59 -5.94 -16.00
C LEU A 8 15.23 -6.26 -16.65
N PHE A 9 14.36 -7.00 -15.96
CA PHE A 9 12.99 -7.18 -16.44
C PHE A 9 12.29 -5.82 -16.55
N TYR A 10 11.52 -5.62 -17.62
CA TYR A 10 10.79 -4.38 -17.87
C TYR A 10 9.96 -3.91 -16.66
N PRO A 11 9.18 -4.77 -15.94
CA PRO A 11 8.48 -4.33 -14.74
C PRO A 11 9.42 -3.86 -13.62
N ASN A 12 10.61 -4.46 -13.47
CA ASN A 12 11.57 -4.06 -12.44
C ASN A 12 12.22 -2.71 -12.75
N LEU A 13 12.45 -2.40 -14.03
CA LEU A 13 12.92 -1.08 -14.46
C LEU A 13 11.90 0.01 -14.13
N ILE A 14 10.60 -0.28 -14.32
CA ILE A 14 9.51 0.61 -13.90
C ILE A 14 9.48 0.73 -12.37
N GLY A 15 9.67 -0.37 -11.64
CA GLY A 15 9.81 -0.38 -10.19
C GLY A 15 10.94 0.52 -9.68
N TYR A 16 12.11 0.52 -10.33
CA TYR A 16 13.19 1.45 -9.95
C TYR A 16 12.83 2.91 -10.21
N LEU A 17 12.13 3.20 -11.31
CA LEU A 17 11.60 4.54 -11.56
C LEU A 17 10.60 4.96 -10.48
N ARG A 18 9.71 4.06 -10.04
CA ARG A 18 8.78 4.31 -8.92
C ARG A 18 9.53 4.68 -7.65
N ILE A 19 10.58 3.92 -7.30
CA ILE A 19 11.42 4.23 -6.14
C ILE A 19 12.02 5.63 -6.25
N LEU A 20 12.56 6.00 -7.41
CA LEU A 20 13.11 7.35 -7.62
C LEU A 20 12.04 8.44 -7.48
N LEU A 21 10.86 8.24 -8.06
CA LEU A 21 9.73 9.18 -7.94
C LEU A 21 9.27 9.31 -6.48
N ALA A 22 9.18 8.20 -5.73
CA ALA A 22 8.84 8.21 -4.32
C ALA A 22 9.90 8.95 -3.49
N LEU A 23 11.19 8.76 -3.76
CA LEU A 23 12.28 9.47 -3.07
C LEU A 23 12.23 10.98 -3.34
N VAL A 24 12.05 11.39 -4.60
CA VAL A 24 11.88 12.82 -4.96
C VAL A 24 10.63 13.39 -4.29
N SER A 25 9.56 12.60 -4.18
CA SER A 25 8.37 13.01 -3.45
C SER A 25 8.67 13.28 -1.99
N CYS A 26 9.26 12.30 -1.28
CA CYS A 26 9.60 12.39 0.14
C CYS A 26 10.49 13.59 0.45
N GLU A 27 11.48 13.85 -0.39
CA GLU A 27 12.41 14.97 -0.25
C GLU A 27 11.70 16.31 -0.41
N ALA A 28 10.76 16.41 -1.36
CA ALA A 28 10.06 17.65 -1.70
C ALA A 28 8.91 18.01 -0.74
N MET A 29 8.44 17.08 0.11
CA MET A 29 7.19 17.19 0.87
C MET A 29 7.07 18.46 1.73
N THR A 30 8.18 18.98 2.26
CA THR A 30 8.16 20.12 3.19
C THR A 30 8.31 21.48 2.52
N TYR A 31 8.80 21.54 1.28
CA TYR A 31 9.20 22.80 0.66
C TYR A 31 8.70 23.00 -0.78
N ALA A 32 8.34 21.92 -1.49
CA ALA A 32 7.84 21.97 -2.86
C ALA A 32 6.60 21.07 -3.01
N PRO A 33 5.45 21.47 -2.44
CA PRO A 33 4.34 20.55 -2.22
C PRO A 33 3.72 19.99 -3.49
N TRP A 34 3.64 20.80 -4.56
CA TRP A 34 3.17 20.34 -5.86
C TRP A 34 4.11 19.34 -6.53
N ARG A 35 5.43 19.53 -6.39
CA ARG A 35 6.42 18.56 -6.90
C ARG A 35 6.28 17.24 -6.16
N ALA A 36 6.15 17.30 -4.83
CA ALA A 36 5.95 16.11 -4.01
C ALA A 36 4.68 15.35 -4.40
N ALA A 37 3.55 16.05 -4.54
CA ALA A 37 2.26 15.45 -4.91
C ALA A 37 2.29 14.83 -6.31
N ILE A 38 2.83 15.53 -7.30
CA ILE A 38 2.94 15.02 -8.68
C ILE A 38 3.83 13.78 -8.72
N CYS A 39 5.02 13.83 -8.10
CA CYS A 39 5.92 12.68 -8.04
C CYS A 39 5.29 11.48 -7.31
N TYR A 40 4.57 11.72 -6.21
CA TYR A 40 3.83 10.69 -5.48
C TYR A 40 2.78 10.01 -6.36
N ILE A 41 1.91 10.80 -7.01
CA ILE A 41 0.84 10.30 -7.86
C ILE A 41 1.40 9.54 -9.06
N LEU A 42 2.48 10.03 -9.68
CA LEU A 42 3.14 9.34 -10.79
C LEU A 42 3.77 8.02 -10.35
N SER A 43 4.37 7.96 -9.15
CA SER A 43 4.89 6.73 -8.55
C SER A 43 3.76 5.71 -8.31
N ALA A 44 2.67 6.15 -7.68
CA ALA A 44 1.52 5.29 -7.40
C ALA A 44 0.80 4.83 -8.69
N ALA A 45 0.67 5.69 -9.70
CA ALA A 45 0.03 5.32 -10.97
C ALA A 45 0.87 4.31 -11.77
N SER A 46 2.19 4.34 -11.62
CA SER A 46 3.12 3.44 -12.32
C SER A 46 3.08 2.01 -11.79
N ASP A 47 2.51 1.76 -10.60
CA ASP A 47 2.23 0.43 -10.04
C ASP A 47 1.37 -0.43 -10.98
N ALA A 48 0.23 0.11 -11.40
CA ALA A 48 -0.66 -0.60 -12.33
C ALA A 48 0.05 -0.91 -13.67
N VAL A 49 1.01 -0.08 -14.07
CA VAL A 49 1.75 -0.23 -15.32
C VAL A 49 2.76 -1.37 -15.23
N ASP A 50 3.55 -1.47 -14.15
CA ASP A 50 4.50 -2.58 -14.03
C ASP A 50 3.81 -3.93 -13.89
N GLY A 51 2.70 -4.01 -13.16
CA GLY A 51 1.90 -5.23 -13.04
C GLY A 51 1.27 -5.64 -14.37
N TYR A 52 0.89 -4.66 -15.21
CA TYR A 52 0.43 -4.91 -16.57
C TYR A 52 1.56 -5.41 -17.47
N VAL A 53 2.72 -4.75 -17.46
CA VAL A 53 3.90 -5.11 -18.25
C VAL A 53 4.44 -6.49 -17.85
N ALA A 54 4.47 -6.82 -16.56
CA ALA A 54 4.88 -8.13 -16.06
C ALA A 54 4.03 -9.26 -16.66
N ARG A 55 2.70 -9.07 -16.76
CA ARG A 55 1.78 -10.05 -17.35
C ARG A 55 1.88 -10.10 -18.87
N LEU A 56 2.01 -8.94 -19.52
CA LEU A 56 2.12 -8.85 -20.98
C LEU A 56 3.37 -9.56 -21.51
N TYR A 57 4.51 -9.37 -20.83
CA TYR A 57 5.79 -9.95 -21.24
C TYR A 57 6.14 -11.27 -20.54
N ASN A 58 5.23 -11.83 -19.72
CA ASN A 58 5.50 -13.01 -18.90
C ASN A 58 6.77 -12.88 -18.04
N GLN A 59 7.03 -11.68 -17.51
CA GLN A 59 8.20 -11.33 -16.70
C GLN A 59 7.86 -11.19 -15.21
N SER A 60 6.88 -11.96 -14.73
CA SER A 60 6.53 -12.01 -13.31
C SER A 60 7.66 -12.69 -12.51
N SER A 61 8.14 -12.04 -11.47
CA SER A 61 9.21 -12.58 -10.60
C SER A 61 8.92 -12.33 -9.12
N ARG A 62 9.44 -13.18 -8.24
CA ARG A 62 9.35 -13.00 -6.79
C ARG A 62 10.01 -11.72 -6.32
N PHE A 63 11.17 -11.40 -6.90
CA PHE A 63 11.88 -10.14 -6.65
C PHE A 63 11.03 -8.92 -7.02
N GLY A 64 10.46 -8.91 -8.23
CA GLY A 64 9.60 -7.80 -8.67
C GLY A 64 8.37 -7.62 -7.78
N ALA A 65 7.69 -8.70 -7.41
CA ALA A 65 6.53 -8.65 -6.50
C ALA A 65 6.89 -8.13 -5.10
N MET A 66 8.08 -8.47 -4.59
CA MET A 66 8.56 -7.95 -3.30
C MET A 66 8.94 -6.47 -3.40
N LEU A 67 9.62 -6.08 -4.49
CA LEU A 67 10.03 -4.70 -4.74
C LEU A 67 8.82 -3.77 -4.85
N ASP A 68 7.80 -4.21 -5.57
CA ASP A 68 6.52 -3.53 -5.73
C ASP A 68 5.85 -3.26 -4.36
N MET A 69 5.58 -4.33 -3.60
CA MET A 69 4.96 -4.22 -2.27
C MET A 69 5.75 -3.28 -1.35
N LEU A 70 7.07 -3.38 -1.32
CA LEU A 70 7.91 -2.54 -0.45
C LEU A 70 7.86 -1.07 -0.87
N THR A 71 7.92 -0.79 -2.17
CA THR A 71 7.92 0.59 -2.69
C THR A 71 6.63 1.30 -2.31
N ASP A 72 5.49 0.64 -2.48
CA ASP A 72 4.18 1.18 -2.07
C ASP A 72 4.11 1.47 -0.58
N ARG A 73 4.46 0.49 0.26
CA ARG A 73 4.36 0.64 1.72
C ARG A 73 5.28 1.73 2.23
N CYS A 74 6.49 1.84 1.69
CA CYS A 74 7.44 2.89 2.06
C CYS A 74 6.98 4.28 1.63
N ALA A 75 6.45 4.42 0.40
CA ALA A 75 5.94 5.70 -0.10
C ALA A 75 4.77 6.20 0.76
N LEU A 76 3.78 5.34 1.00
CA LEU A 76 2.63 5.69 1.84
C LEU A 76 3.06 6.01 3.28
N MET A 77 3.96 5.23 3.87
CA MET A 77 4.48 5.51 5.20
C MET A 77 5.14 6.89 5.27
N ALA A 78 5.96 7.27 4.30
CA ALA A 78 6.60 8.57 4.27
C ALA A 78 5.57 9.72 4.21
N LEU A 79 4.53 9.56 3.38
CA LEU A 79 3.42 10.50 3.30
C LEU A 79 2.69 10.62 4.65
N VAL A 80 2.38 9.49 5.29
CA VAL A 80 1.69 9.44 6.59
C VAL A 80 2.54 10.09 7.70
N ILE A 81 3.85 9.85 7.71
CA ILE A 81 4.78 10.50 8.65
C ILE A 81 4.77 12.01 8.44
N CYS A 82 4.85 12.47 7.18
CA CYS A 82 4.77 13.89 6.87
C CYS A 82 3.46 14.54 7.34
N CYS A 83 2.32 13.88 7.12
CA CYS A 83 1.04 14.31 7.66
C CYS A 83 1.05 14.39 9.20
N GLY A 84 1.68 13.42 9.88
CA GLY A 84 1.86 13.46 11.34
C GLY A 84 2.68 14.65 11.83
N CYS A 85 3.66 15.11 11.06
CA CYS A 85 4.42 16.33 11.35
C CYS A 85 3.58 17.60 11.16
N PHE A 86 2.69 17.63 10.17
CA PHE A 86 1.81 18.78 9.92
C PHE A 86 0.62 18.86 10.88
N TYR A 87 0.17 17.73 11.42
CA TYR A 87 -1.02 17.61 12.26
C TYR A 87 -0.70 16.85 13.56
N PRO A 88 0.08 17.44 14.48
CA PRO A 88 0.60 16.76 15.67
C PRO A 88 -0.49 16.26 16.62
N ASP A 89 -1.65 16.92 16.67
CA ASP A 89 -2.80 16.50 17.49
C ASP A 89 -3.31 15.10 17.13
N TYR A 90 -3.11 14.67 15.89
CA TYR A 90 -3.54 13.37 15.36
C TYR A 90 -2.38 12.39 15.15
N LEU A 91 -1.17 12.73 15.63
CA LEU A 91 0.06 11.96 15.40
C LEU A 91 -0.09 10.47 15.75
N PHE A 92 -0.74 10.17 16.88
CA PHE A 92 -1.00 8.79 17.31
C PHE A 92 -1.74 7.98 16.23
N TYR A 93 -2.76 8.56 15.61
CA TYR A 93 -3.56 7.87 14.59
C TYR A 93 -2.76 7.62 13.30
N PHE A 94 -1.95 8.58 12.88
CA PHE A 94 -1.04 8.40 11.74
C PHE A 94 -0.01 7.29 12.02
N GLN A 95 0.58 7.28 13.22
CA GLN A 95 1.52 6.23 13.65
C GLN A 95 0.84 4.85 13.64
N MET A 96 -0.34 4.72 14.25
CA MET A 96 -1.07 3.46 14.26
C MET A 96 -1.42 2.99 12.84
N SER A 97 -1.87 3.89 11.96
CA SER A 97 -2.18 3.51 10.58
C SER A 97 -0.93 3.03 9.83
N ALA A 98 0.22 3.70 9.97
CA ALA A 98 1.46 3.29 9.31
C ALA A 98 1.97 1.93 9.82
N VAL A 99 1.96 1.74 11.15
CA VAL A 99 2.41 0.49 11.80
C VAL A 99 1.53 -0.69 11.39
N VAL A 100 0.21 -0.52 11.45
CA VAL A 100 -0.75 -1.56 11.07
C VAL A 100 -0.57 -1.94 9.61
N ASP A 101 -0.46 -0.95 8.72
CA ASP A 101 -0.34 -1.20 7.28
C ASP A 101 0.95 -1.96 6.94
N ILE A 102 2.09 -1.58 7.50
CA ILE A 102 3.36 -2.28 7.26
C ILE A 102 3.34 -3.68 7.87
N ALA A 103 2.94 -3.81 9.14
CA ALA A 103 2.95 -5.09 9.84
C ALA A 103 2.04 -6.12 9.15
N SER A 104 0.83 -5.70 8.73
CA SER A 104 -0.13 -6.61 8.09
C SER A 104 0.39 -7.14 6.76
N HIS A 105 0.92 -6.26 5.90
CA HIS A 105 1.42 -6.66 4.57
C HIS A 105 2.69 -7.49 4.69
N TRP A 106 3.60 -7.13 5.61
CA TRP A 106 4.82 -7.91 5.85
C TRP A 106 4.51 -9.32 6.30
N LEU A 107 3.68 -9.47 7.35
CA LEU A 107 3.35 -10.79 7.88
C LEU A 107 2.58 -11.63 6.86
N HIS A 108 1.66 -11.02 6.11
CA HIS A 108 0.94 -11.72 5.06
C HIS A 108 1.86 -12.17 3.93
N PHE A 109 2.75 -11.30 3.44
CA PHE A 109 3.70 -11.67 2.40
C PHE A 109 4.56 -12.86 2.84
N HIS A 110 5.08 -12.82 4.06
CA HIS A 110 5.83 -13.92 4.65
C HIS A 110 5.00 -15.21 4.79
N ALA A 111 3.76 -15.11 5.27
CA ALA A 111 2.85 -16.24 5.38
C ALA A 111 2.54 -16.88 4.01
N SER A 112 2.32 -16.08 2.96
CA SER A 112 2.11 -16.56 1.60
C SER A 112 3.36 -17.23 1.01
N ASP A 113 4.55 -16.75 1.34
CA ASP A 113 5.80 -17.32 0.85
C ASP A 113 6.10 -18.67 1.52
N VAL A 114 6.01 -18.75 2.85
CA VAL A 114 6.28 -19.97 3.63
C VAL A 114 5.26 -21.08 3.35
N THR A 115 3.99 -20.73 3.15
CA THR A 115 2.94 -21.75 2.94
C THR A 115 2.87 -22.25 1.51
N GLY A 116 3.45 -21.54 0.54
CA GLY A 116 3.38 -21.85 -0.89
C GLY A 116 1.94 -21.86 -1.47
N LYS A 117 0.93 -21.58 -0.64
CA LYS A 117 -0.47 -21.53 -1.03
C LYS A 117 -0.74 -20.14 -1.60
N MET A 118 -0.95 -20.06 -2.92
CA MET A 118 -1.60 -18.90 -3.52
C MET A 118 -3.01 -18.80 -2.92
N THR A 119 -3.21 -17.72 -2.17
CA THR A 119 -4.35 -17.34 -1.35
C THR A 119 -5.71 -17.58 -2.01
N HIS A 120 -6.28 -18.78 -1.93
CA HIS A 120 -7.64 -19.02 -2.44
C HIS A 120 -8.51 -20.01 -1.66
N LYS A 121 -8.07 -20.55 -0.53
CA LYS A 121 -8.94 -21.39 0.31
C LYS A 121 -8.71 -21.09 1.79
N GLN A 122 -9.81 -20.77 2.48
CA GLN A 122 -9.96 -20.64 3.94
C GLN A 122 -9.56 -19.29 4.56
N SER A 123 -10.35 -18.26 4.32
CA SER A 123 -10.74 -17.38 5.43
C SER A 123 -12.24 -17.52 5.64
N SER A 124 -12.66 -17.77 6.88
CA SER A 124 -14.08 -17.91 7.27
C SER A 124 -14.84 -16.57 7.22
N ASN A 125 -14.15 -15.46 6.94
CA ASN A 125 -14.67 -14.10 7.04
C ASN A 125 -15.11 -13.58 5.67
N THR A 126 -16.41 -13.34 5.50
CA THR A 126 -17.04 -12.86 4.26
C THR A 126 -16.45 -11.54 3.76
N VAL A 127 -16.07 -10.62 4.67
CA VAL A 127 -15.47 -9.32 4.32
C VAL A 127 -14.09 -9.51 3.68
N LEU A 128 -13.28 -10.42 4.23
CA LEU A 128 -11.94 -10.69 3.69
C LEU A 128 -12.04 -11.46 2.36
N HIS A 129 -12.99 -12.38 2.25
CA HIS A 129 -13.28 -13.06 0.99
C HIS A 129 -13.67 -12.04 -0.09
N LEU A 130 -14.60 -11.11 0.20
CA LEU A 130 -14.96 -10.04 -0.73
C LEU A 130 -13.75 -9.16 -1.13
N TYR A 131 -12.87 -8.86 -0.16
CA TYR A 131 -11.65 -8.08 -0.38
C TYR A 131 -10.68 -8.74 -1.37
N TYR A 132 -10.52 -10.06 -1.31
CA TYR A 132 -9.65 -10.79 -2.24
C TYR A 132 -10.34 -11.29 -3.51
N THR A 133 -11.65 -11.52 -3.48
CA THR A 133 -12.40 -12.00 -4.64
C THR A 133 -12.65 -10.89 -5.66
N SER A 134 -12.91 -9.67 -5.19
CA SER A 134 -13.22 -8.53 -6.08
C SER A 134 -12.00 -7.64 -6.28
N ARG A 135 -11.37 -7.74 -7.47
CA ARG A 135 -10.29 -6.83 -7.88
C ARG A 135 -10.71 -5.36 -7.81
N LEU A 136 -11.98 -5.07 -8.11
CA LEU A 136 -12.53 -3.72 -8.02
C LEU A 136 -12.58 -3.23 -6.57
N PHE A 137 -13.05 -4.06 -5.63
CA PHE A 137 -13.11 -3.69 -4.23
C PHE A 137 -11.71 -3.42 -3.65
N LEU A 138 -10.74 -4.29 -3.95
CA LEU A 138 -9.34 -4.10 -3.57
C LEU A 138 -8.80 -2.76 -4.10
N PHE A 139 -8.97 -2.50 -5.41
CA PHE A 139 -8.51 -1.29 -6.05
C PHE A 139 -9.15 -0.03 -5.44
N VAL A 140 -10.47 -0.03 -5.23
CA VAL A 140 -11.19 1.11 -4.64
C VAL A 140 -10.72 1.38 -3.20
N MET A 141 -10.48 0.35 -2.39
CA MET A 141 -9.99 0.53 -1.02
C MET A 141 -8.57 1.07 -0.98
N CYS A 142 -7.66 0.57 -1.83
CA CYS A 142 -6.30 1.09 -1.93
C CYS A 142 -6.30 2.53 -2.45
N LEU A 143 -6.96 2.79 -3.57
CA LEU A 143 -7.06 4.13 -4.16
C LEU A 143 -7.70 5.12 -3.17
N GLY A 144 -8.77 4.72 -2.47
CA GLY A 144 -9.43 5.56 -1.48
C GLY A 144 -8.52 5.92 -0.31
N ASN A 145 -7.73 4.97 0.20
CA ASN A 145 -6.75 5.22 1.26
C ASN A 145 -5.62 6.14 0.80
N GLU A 146 -5.04 5.88 -0.39
CA GLU A 146 -4.02 6.74 -0.99
C GLU A 146 -4.53 8.17 -1.21
N THR A 147 -5.76 8.29 -1.71
CA THR A 147 -6.41 9.57 -1.95
C THR A 147 -6.66 10.32 -0.64
N PHE A 148 -7.09 9.63 0.43
CA PHE A 148 -7.26 10.24 1.74
C PHE A 148 -5.97 10.90 2.24
N TYR A 149 -4.86 10.16 2.30
CA TYR A 149 -3.60 10.71 2.80
C TYR A 149 -3.03 11.79 1.88
N SER A 150 -3.19 11.66 0.57
CA SER A 150 -2.81 12.70 -0.40
C SER A 150 -3.62 13.99 -0.18
N LEU A 151 -4.93 13.87 0.10
CA LEU A 151 -5.79 15.02 0.38
C LEU A 151 -5.47 15.66 1.73
N VAL A 152 -5.19 14.89 2.79
CA VAL A 152 -4.69 15.41 4.07
C VAL A 152 -3.43 16.24 3.86
N TYR A 153 -2.47 15.71 3.10
CA TYR A 153 -1.23 16.39 2.76
C TYR A 153 -1.48 17.69 1.97
N ILE A 154 -2.28 17.65 0.90
CA ILE A 154 -2.61 18.85 0.10
C ILE A 154 -3.37 19.88 0.93
N SER A 155 -4.27 19.44 1.82
CA SER A 155 -5.07 20.31 2.69
C SER A 155 -4.21 21.17 3.62
N HIS A 156 -2.97 20.77 3.90
CA HIS A 156 -2.04 21.58 4.68
C HIS A 156 -1.61 22.85 3.93
N PHE A 157 -1.42 22.75 2.61
CA PHE A 157 -0.92 23.84 1.77
C PHE A 157 -2.03 24.62 1.06
N TRP A 158 -3.11 23.94 0.67
CA TRP A 158 -4.18 24.54 -0.12
C TRP A 158 -5.53 23.88 0.17
N SER A 159 -6.48 24.67 0.70
CA SER A 159 -7.83 24.21 1.04
C SER A 159 -8.77 24.07 -0.16
N GLY A 160 -8.38 24.53 -1.35
CA GLY A 160 -9.24 24.51 -2.54
C GLY A 160 -10.19 25.70 -2.65
N PRO A 161 -10.94 25.79 -3.78
CA PRO A 161 -11.97 26.80 -3.95
C PRO A 161 -13.05 26.63 -2.87
N GLY A 162 -13.48 27.75 -2.29
CA GLY A 162 -14.45 27.78 -1.21
C GLY A 162 -15.73 28.52 -1.59
N VAL A 163 -16.88 27.97 -1.19
CA VAL A 163 -18.20 28.59 -1.38
C VAL A 163 -18.90 28.60 -0.01
N HIS A 164 -19.28 29.78 0.49
CA HIS A 164 -19.97 29.94 1.78
C HIS A 164 -19.27 29.26 2.98
N GLY A 165 -17.94 29.33 3.07
CA GLY A 165 -17.16 28.73 4.16
C GLY A 165 -16.87 27.24 4.01
N PHE A 166 -17.42 26.58 2.99
CA PHE A 166 -17.07 25.20 2.64
C PHE A 166 -15.89 25.18 1.67
N HIS A 167 -14.82 24.49 2.06
CA HIS A 167 -13.64 24.28 1.23
C HIS A 167 -13.65 22.88 0.62
N LEU A 168 -13.31 22.79 -0.67
CA LEU A 168 -13.37 21.55 -1.44
C LEU A 168 -12.45 20.45 -0.89
N ILE A 169 -11.19 20.77 -0.56
CA ILE A 169 -10.20 19.76 -0.18
C ILE A 169 -10.51 19.13 1.19
N PRO A 170 -10.84 19.89 2.25
CA PRO A 170 -11.29 19.32 3.52
C PRO A 170 -12.56 18.48 3.38
N PHE A 171 -13.51 18.91 2.54
CA PHE A 171 -14.73 18.14 2.25
C PHE A 171 -14.41 16.79 1.61
N LEU A 172 -13.55 16.77 0.58
CA LEU A 172 -13.10 15.53 -0.05
C LEU A 172 -12.32 14.66 0.94
N THR A 173 -11.48 15.26 1.78
CA THR A 173 -10.74 14.53 2.83
C THR A 173 -11.71 13.81 3.76
N ALA A 174 -12.76 14.49 4.22
CA ALA A 174 -13.81 13.89 5.05
C ALA A 174 -14.59 12.79 4.31
N LEU A 175 -14.83 12.94 3.00
CA LEU A 175 -15.48 11.94 2.17
C LEU A 175 -14.64 10.65 2.04
N PHE A 176 -13.31 10.76 1.95
CA PHE A 176 -12.40 9.62 1.82
C PHE A 176 -11.96 9.02 3.17
N PHE A 177 -12.18 9.71 4.29
CA PHE A 177 -11.85 9.20 5.63
C PHE A 177 -12.43 7.81 5.95
N PRO A 178 -13.70 7.48 5.64
CA PRO A 178 -14.25 6.14 5.86
C PRO A 178 -13.48 5.04 5.12
N PHE A 179 -12.93 5.34 3.93
CA PHE A 179 -12.14 4.38 3.16
C PHE A 179 -10.81 4.09 3.84
N ALA A 180 -10.12 5.12 4.35
CA ALA A 180 -8.88 4.96 5.10
C ALA A 180 -9.10 4.16 6.40
N LEU A 181 -10.18 4.49 7.13
CA LEU A 181 -10.53 3.76 8.35
C LEU A 181 -10.86 2.29 8.05
N LEU A 182 -11.70 2.02 7.05
CA LEU A 182 -12.07 0.66 6.65
C LEU A 182 -10.84 -0.13 6.17
N LYS A 183 -9.96 0.50 5.37
CA LYS A 183 -8.71 -0.12 4.93
C LYS A 183 -7.80 -0.49 6.11
N SER A 184 -7.65 0.39 7.08
CA SER A 184 -6.85 0.12 8.30
C SER A 184 -7.44 -1.03 9.12
N MET A 185 -8.77 -1.09 9.27
CA MET A 185 -9.46 -2.23 9.91
C MET A 185 -9.25 -3.55 9.15
N ILE A 186 -9.32 -3.52 7.81
CA ILE A 186 -9.04 -4.69 6.97
C ILE A 186 -7.57 -5.12 7.14
N SER A 187 -6.62 -4.19 7.17
CA SER A 187 -5.21 -4.47 7.43
C SER A 187 -5.00 -5.14 8.80
N LEU A 188 -5.72 -4.73 9.86
CA LEU A 188 -5.70 -5.43 11.15
C LEU A 188 -6.20 -6.88 11.06
N LEU A 189 -7.33 -7.10 10.40
CA LEU A 189 -7.86 -8.45 10.18
C LEU A 189 -6.87 -9.31 9.39
N HIS A 190 -6.21 -8.71 8.42
CA HIS A 190 -5.20 -9.34 7.58
C HIS A 190 -4.00 -9.80 8.40
N LEU A 191 -3.53 -8.97 9.33
CA LEU A 191 -2.48 -9.30 10.28
C LEU A 191 -2.84 -10.52 11.14
N ILE A 192 -4.05 -10.54 11.71
CA ILE A 192 -4.52 -11.65 12.56
C ILE A 192 -4.57 -12.96 11.77
N ILE A 193 -5.12 -12.92 10.56
CA ILE A 193 -5.29 -14.12 9.72
C ILE A 193 -3.93 -14.64 9.22
N ALA A 194 -3.00 -13.75 8.88
CA ALA A 194 -1.64 -14.14 8.53
C ALA A 194 -0.92 -14.82 9.71
N ALA A 195 -1.07 -14.30 10.93
CA ALA A 195 -0.53 -14.93 12.13
C ALA A 195 -1.13 -16.33 12.36
N GLN A 196 -2.45 -16.48 12.25
CA GLN A 196 -3.12 -17.78 12.37
C GLN A 196 -2.64 -18.78 11.33
N THR A 197 -2.40 -18.32 10.10
CA THR A 197 -1.91 -19.16 9.00
C THR A 197 -0.50 -19.68 9.30
N LEU A 198 0.39 -18.85 9.84
CA LEU A 198 1.73 -19.27 10.25
C LEU A 198 1.69 -20.26 11.41
N VAL A 199 0.88 -19.99 12.44
CA VAL A 199 0.72 -20.91 13.58
C VAL A 199 0.21 -22.28 13.12
N ALA A 200 -0.76 -22.31 12.19
CA ALA A 200 -1.24 -23.57 11.63
C ALA A 200 -0.12 -24.32 10.88
N LYS A 201 0.74 -23.60 10.14
CA LYS A 201 1.87 -24.20 9.45
C LYS A 201 2.91 -24.77 10.42
N ASP A 202 3.22 -24.06 11.49
CA ASP A 202 4.13 -24.55 12.53
C ASP A 202 3.60 -25.82 13.20
N GLN A 203 2.28 -25.87 13.47
CA GLN A 203 1.64 -27.07 13.99
C GLN A 203 1.75 -28.27 13.05
N GLU A 204 1.63 -28.08 11.73
CA GLU A 204 1.84 -29.14 10.74
C GLU A 204 3.29 -29.65 10.77
N LEU A 205 4.27 -28.76 10.80
CA LEU A 205 5.69 -29.10 10.83
C LEU A 205 6.07 -29.86 12.12
N ILE A 206 5.55 -29.42 13.27
CA ILE A 206 5.77 -30.09 14.57
C ILE A 206 5.13 -31.49 14.60
N LYS A 207 4.00 -31.69 13.91
CA LYS A 207 3.39 -33.03 13.80
C LYS A 207 4.18 -33.96 12.89
N GLN A 208 4.83 -33.43 11.85
CA GLN A 208 5.65 -34.22 10.92
C GLN A 208 7.01 -34.61 11.52
N SER A 209 7.49 -33.89 12.54
CA SER A 209 8.75 -34.18 13.22
C SER A 209 8.62 -35.15 14.40
N LYS A 210 7.40 -35.56 14.75
CA LYS A 210 7.09 -36.59 15.74
C LYS A 210 6.77 -37.91 15.06
#